data_AF-A0A9D7FK74-F1
#
_entry.id   AF-A0A9D7FK74-F1
#
_cell.length_a   1.000
_cell.length_b   1.000
_cell.length_c   1.000
_cell.angle_alpha   90.00
_cell.angle_beta   90.00
_cell.angle_gamma   90.00
#
_symmetry.space_group_name_H-M   'P 1'
#
loop_
_entity.id
_entity.type
_entity.pdbx_description
1 polymer ?
#
loop_
_entity_poly.entity_id
_entity_poly.type
_entity_poly.pdbx_seq_one_letter_code
_entity_poly.pdbx_strand_id
1 'polypeptide(L)'
;MKKYIVELSHEEREKLQGVIRAERMAAHKRLSYDCQPRTAERLRQRLVEQGFDGILEHGNKGAERVRKFDGVAEAHLIALACTEAPQGRNRWTVRLLADQMVALGYVDSCGKSTVHATLKKTNLSLT
;
A
#
# COMPACT_ATOMS: atom_id res chain seq x y z
N MET A 1 -24.68 -4.07 -24.29
CA MET A 1 -24.22 -3.34 -23.08
C MET A 1 -25.26 -3.50 -21.99
N LYS A 2 -24.89 -4.03 -20.82
CA LYS A 2 -25.84 -4.16 -19.69
C LYS A 2 -26.15 -2.76 -19.15
N LYS A 3 -27.41 -2.33 -19.15
CA LYS A 3 -27.82 -1.07 -18.52
C LYS A 3 -28.08 -1.34 -17.04
N TYR A 4 -27.16 -0.91 -16.18
CA TYR A 4 -27.39 -0.90 -14.73
C TYR A 4 -28.21 0.35 -14.38
N ILE A 5 -29.53 0.20 -14.28
CA ILE A 5 -30.42 1.22 -13.72
C ILE A 5 -30.39 1.04 -12.22
N VAL A 6 -29.96 2.07 -11.50
CA VAL A 6 -29.92 2.07 -10.04
C VAL A 6 -30.97 3.03 -9.55
N GLU A 7 -32.05 2.50 -8.99
CA GLU A 7 -32.99 3.29 -8.19
C GLU A 7 -32.55 3.24 -6.74
N LEU A 8 -32.01 4.35 -6.26
CA LEU A 8 -31.60 4.49 -4.86
C LEU A 8 -32.80 4.88 -3.99
N SER A 9 -33.01 4.14 -2.91
CA SER A 9 -33.96 4.48 -1.87
C SER A 9 -33.58 5.80 -1.18
N HIS A 10 -34.51 6.43 -0.45
CA HIS A 10 -34.23 7.67 0.28
C HIS A 10 -33.10 7.48 1.31
N GLU A 11 -33.14 6.37 2.05
CA GLU A 11 -32.14 6.00 3.06
C GLU A 11 -30.75 5.80 2.45
N GLU A 12 -30.69 5.17 1.29
CA GLU A 12 -29.46 4.97 0.53
C GLU A 12 -28.84 6.29 0.03
N ARG A 13 -29.69 7.25 -0.39
CA ARG A 13 -29.25 8.59 -0.78
C ARG A 13 -28.69 9.36 0.42
N GLU A 14 -29.32 9.24 1.58
CA GLU A 14 -28.86 9.88 2.81
C GLU A 14 -27.54 9.30 3.30
N LYS A 15 -27.39 7.96 3.29
CA LYS A 15 -26.14 7.25 3.58
C LYS A 15 -25.01 7.71 2.64
N LEU A 16 -25.30 7.88 1.35
CA LEU A 16 -24.34 8.36 0.36
C LEU A 16 -23.91 9.82 0.62
N GLN A 17 -24.85 10.69 0.96
CA GLN A 17 -24.56 12.07 1.35
C GLN A 17 -23.72 12.14 2.63
N GLY A 18 -23.99 11.27 3.61
CA GLY A 18 -23.22 11.16 4.85
C GLY A 18 -21.76 10.77 4.60
N VAL A 19 -21.51 9.79 3.73
CA VAL A 19 -20.15 9.37 3.36
C VAL A 19 -19.39 10.48 2.63
N ILE A 20 -20.06 11.23 1.74
CA ILE A 20 -19.44 12.38 1.04
C ILE A 20 -19.04 13.47 2.03
N ARG A 21 -19.93 13.81 2.98
CA ARG A 21 -19.67 14.81 4.02
C ARG A 21 -18.58 14.40 5.01
N ALA A 22 -18.42 13.10 5.25
CA ALA A 22 -17.44 12.57 6.18
C ALA A 22 -15.99 12.51 5.65
N GLU A 23 -15.75 12.92 4.40
CA GLU A 23 -14.44 12.90 3.72
C GLU A 23 -13.69 11.55 3.79
N ARG A 24 -14.37 10.46 4.17
CA ARG A 24 -13.82 9.11 4.28
C ARG A 24 -13.62 8.52 2.88
N MET A 25 -12.46 8.84 2.30
CA MET A 25 -11.77 8.24 1.14
C MET A 25 -12.56 8.07 -0.18
N ALA A 26 -11.93 8.46 -1.29
CA ALA A 26 -12.36 8.25 -2.68
C ALA A 26 -13.72 8.85 -3.10
N ALA A 27 -14.51 9.41 -2.19
CA ALA A 27 -15.69 10.23 -2.50
C ALA A 27 -15.34 11.53 -3.25
N HIS A 28 -14.10 12.01 -3.13
CA HIS A 28 -13.60 13.14 -3.92
C HIS A 28 -13.67 12.87 -5.44
N LYS A 29 -13.62 11.60 -5.90
CA LYS A 29 -13.80 11.25 -7.32
C LYS A 29 -15.23 11.42 -7.84
N ARG A 30 -16.22 11.65 -6.98
CA ARG A 30 -17.61 11.92 -7.38
C ARG A 30 -17.96 13.41 -7.40
N LEU A 31 -17.21 14.24 -6.69
CA LEU A 31 -17.31 15.70 -6.80
C LEU A 31 -16.50 16.28 -7.97
N SER A 32 -15.85 15.42 -8.75
CA SER A 32 -15.37 15.80 -10.06
C SER A 32 -16.44 15.45 -11.08
N TYR A 33 -16.99 16.47 -11.72
CA TYR A 33 -17.77 16.38 -12.95
C TYR A 33 -16.96 15.75 -14.12
N ASP A 34 -15.76 15.25 -13.87
CA ASP A 34 -14.79 14.73 -14.83
C ASP A 34 -14.37 13.27 -14.52
N CYS A 35 -15.32 12.44 -14.08
CA CYS A 35 -15.08 11.01 -13.98
C CYS A 35 -15.29 10.33 -15.35
N GLN A 36 -14.31 9.54 -15.79
CA GLN A 36 -14.42 8.79 -17.05
C GLN A 36 -15.65 7.87 -17.02
N PRO A 37 -16.47 7.77 -18.10
CA PRO A 37 -17.74 7.04 -18.11
C PRO A 37 -17.66 5.60 -17.59
N ARG A 38 -16.54 4.92 -17.86
CA ARG A 38 -16.25 3.56 -17.39
C ARG A 38 -16.16 3.43 -15.87
N THR A 39 -15.74 4.49 -15.18
CA THR A 39 -15.69 4.53 -13.71
C THR A 39 -17.09 4.61 -13.13
N ALA A 40 -17.97 5.44 -13.71
CA ALA A 40 -19.36 5.52 -13.31
C ALA A 40 -20.11 4.20 -13.58
N GLU A 41 -19.85 3.55 -14.71
CA GLU A 41 -20.41 2.24 -15.05
C GLU A 41 -20.00 1.16 -14.03
N ARG A 42 -18.71 1.05 -13.70
CA ARG A 42 -18.20 0.10 -12.69
C ARG A 42 -18.80 0.35 -11.31
N LEU A 43 -19.01 1.61 -10.93
CA LEU A 43 -19.65 1.96 -9.66
C LEU A 43 -21.12 1.55 -9.65
N ARG A 44 -21.86 1.75 -10.76
CA ARG A 44 -23.26 1.29 -10.87
C ARG A 44 -23.35 -0.23 -10.86
N GLN A 45 -22.44 -0.91 -11.56
CA GLN A 45 -22.38 -2.37 -11.54
C GLN A 45 -22.13 -2.89 -10.12
N ARG A 46 -21.11 -2.39 -9.41
CA ARG A 46 -20.83 -2.80 -8.02
C ARG A 46 -21.99 -2.51 -7.07
N LEU A 47 -22.70 -1.41 -7.26
CA LEU A 47 -23.87 -1.09 -6.47
C LEU A 47 -24.98 -2.13 -6.64
N VAL A 48 -25.24 -2.55 -7.88
CA VAL A 48 -26.26 -3.57 -8.17
C VAL A 48 -25.81 -4.96 -7.71
N GLU A 49 -24.54 -5.30 -7.90
CA GLU A 49 -24.03 -6.65 -7.63
C GLU A 49 -23.62 -6.90 -6.17
N GLN A 50 -23.16 -5.86 -5.46
CA GLN A 50 -22.52 -5.98 -4.13
C GLN A 50 -23.18 -5.09 -3.07
N GLY A 51 -24.20 -4.31 -3.44
CA GLY A 51 -24.89 -3.38 -2.55
C GLY A 51 -24.03 -2.19 -2.11
N PHE A 52 -24.56 -1.40 -1.17
CA PHE A 52 -23.89 -0.18 -0.69
C PHE A 52 -22.56 -0.45 0.00
N ASP A 53 -22.50 -1.50 0.82
CA ASP A 53 -21.31 -1.80 1.61
C ASP A 53 -20.15 -2.24 0.70
N GLY A 54 -20.42 -2.97 -0.39
CA GLY A 54 -19.40 -3.34 -1.39
C GLY A 54 -18.79 -2.18 -2.17
N ILE A 55 -19.48 -1.02 -2.27
CA ILE A 55 -18.89 0.19 -2.86
C ILE A 55 -17.95 0.89 -1.88
N LEU A 56 -18.33 0.88 -0.60
CA LEU A 56 -17.59 1.55 0.47
C LEU A 56 -16.37 0.74 0.90
N GLU A 57 -16.43 -0.58 0.74
CA GLU A 57 -15.25 -1.43 0.88
C GLU A 57 -14.19 -1.06 -0.15
N HIS A 58 -13.00 -0.73 0.34
CA HIS A 58 -11.83 -0.51 -0.48
C HIS A 58 -11.39 -1.86 -1.06
N GLY A 59 -12.08 -2.35 -2.09
CA GLY A 59 -11.90 -3.67 -2.71
C GLY A 59 -10.54 -3.88 -3.40
N ASN A 60 -9.55 -3.05 -3.10
CA ASN A 60 -8.18 -3.23 -3.52
C ASN A 60 -7.22 -2.84 -2.39
N LYS A 61 -7.36 -3.45 -1.22
CA LYS A 61 -6.15 -3.80 -0.47
C LYS A 61 -5.52 -4.94 -1.28
N GLY A 62 -4.76 -4.61 -2.33
CA GLY A 62 -3.98 -5.63 -3.04
C GLY A 62 -3.30 -6.52 -2.01
N ALA A 63 -3.27 -7.84 -2.25
CA ALA A 63 -2.84 -8.85 -1.27
C ALA A 63 -1.77 -8.28 -0.35
N GLU A 64 -2.08 -8.21 0.96
CA GLU A 64 -1.20 -7.60 1.95
C GLU A 64 0.19 -8.19 1.74
N ARG A 65 1.09 -7.39 1.17
CA ARG A 65 2.42 -7.89 0.80
C ARG A 65 3.09 -8.27 2.10
N VAL A 66 3.24 -9.56 2.32
CA VAL A 66 3.98 -10.10 3.45
C VAL A 66 5.33 -9.38 3.48
N ARG A 67 5.61 -8.72 4.60
CA ARG A 67 6.88 -8.01 4.76
C ARG A 67 7.98 -9.05 4.71
N LYS A 68 8.98 -8.81 3.85
CA LYS A 68 10.17 -9.67 3.76
C LYS A 68 11.08 -9.58 4.98
N PHE A 69 10.94 -8.51 5.74
CA PHE A 69 11.67 -8.29 6.98
C PHE A 69 10.69 -8.49 8.13
N ASP A 70 11.00 -9.46 8.97
CA ASP A 70 10.40 -9.61 10.29
C ASP A 70 11.18 -8.75 11.30
N GLY A 71 10.71 -8.67 12.55
CA GLY A 71 11.39 -7.87 13.58
C GLY A 71 12.83 -8.30 13.87
N VAL A 72 13.13 -9.59 13.70
CA VAL A 72 14.47 -10.16 13.93
C VAL A 72 15.43 -9.74 12.80
N ALA A 73 15.02 -9.88 11.54
CA ALA A 73 15.80 -9.41 10.39
C ALA A 73 16.00 -7.90 10.40
N GLU A 74 15.00 -7.12 10.86
CA GLU A 74 15.17 -5.67 11.06
C GLU A 74 16.27 -5.38 12.11
N ALA A 75 16.28 -6.08 13.23
CA ALA A 75 17.30 -5.92 14.26
C ALA A 75 18.71 -6.29 13.76
N HIS A 76 18.84 -7.38 13.02
CA HIS A 76 20.13 -7.78 12.40
C HIS A 76 20.63 -6.75 11.39
N LEU A 77 19.73 -6.19 10.58
CA LEU A 77 20.10 -5.15 9.61
C LEU A 77 20.61 -3.88 10.31
N ILE A 78 19.95 -3.45 11.39
CA ILE A 78 20.38 -2.27 12.17
C ILE A 78 21.74 -2.54 12.79
N ALA A 79 21.93 -3.70 13.42
CA ALA A 79 23.21 -4.09 14.02
C ALA A 79 24.33 -4.07 12.98
N LEU A 80 24.11 -4.66 11.80
CA LEU A 80 25.07 -4.68 10.71
C LEU A 80 25.38 -3.28 10.16
N ALA A 81 24.37 -2.43 10.01
CA ALA A 81 24.56 -1.06 9.53
C ALA A 81 25.40 -0.20 10.51
N CYS A 82 25.39 -0.54 11.80
CA CYS A 82 26.17 0.14 12.83
C CYS A 82 27.61 -0.39 12.98
N THR A 83 28.00 -1.48 12.31
CA THR A 83 29.38 -1.97 12.33
C THR A 83 30.24 -1.30 11.26
N GLU A 84 31.55 -1.52 11.35
CA GLU A 84 32.47 -1.12 10.29
C GLU A 84 32.19 -1.87 8.98
N ALA A 85 32.46 -1.21 7.85
CA ALA A 85 32.26 -1.78 6.53
C ALA A 85 33.30 -2.88 6.25
N PRO A 86 32.95 -3.90 5.45
CA PRO A 86 33.87 -4.99 5.13
C PRO A 86 35.07 -4.50 4.32
N GLN A 87 36.18 -5.24 4.39
CA GLN A 87 37.44 -4.91 3.72
C GLN A 87 37.24 -4.53 2.24
N GLY A 88 37.89 -3.46 1.82
CA GLY A 88 37.79 -2.93 0.46
C GLY A 88 36.59 -2.00 0.22
N ARG A 89 35.80 -1.67 1.25
CA ARG A 89 34.71 -0.68 1.18
C ARG A 89 34.86 0.36 2.28
N ASN A 90 34.67 1.64 1.92
CA ASN A 90 34.75 2.75 2.88
C ASN A 90 33.49 2.93 3.73
N ARG A 91 32.34 2.40 3.28
CA ARG A 91 31.05 2.50 3.99
C ARG A 91 30.07 1.41 3.58
N TRP A 92 29.09 1.14 4.44
CA TRP A 92 27.91 0.38 4.07
C TRP A 92 27.11 1.13 3.02
N THR A 93 26.77 0.44 1.93
CA THR A 93 25.75 0.90 0.98
C THR A 93 24.53 0.01 1.13
N VAL A 94 23.36 0.55 0.78
CA VAL A 94 22.08 -0.17 0.84
C VAL A 94 22.13 -1.51 0.06
N ARG A 95 22.87 -1.53 -1.05
CA ARG A 95 23.05 -2.74 -1.86
C ARG A 95 23.95 -3.76 -1.17
N LEU A 96 25.06 -3.30 -0.59
CA LEU A 96 25.98 -4.16 0.14
C LEU A 96 25.30 -4.80 1.37
N LEU A 97 24.48 -4.04 2.09
CA LEU A 97 23.68 -4.56 3.20
C LEU A 97 22.66 -5.60 2.73
N ALA A 98 21.99 -5.37 1.59
CA ALA A 98 21.05 -6.34 1.04
C ALA A 98 21.75 -7.66 0.67
N ASP A 99 22.90 -7.57 0.01
CA ASP A 99 23.70 -8.75 -0.36
C ASP A 99 24.21 -9.49 0.89
N GLN A 100 24.66 -8.76 1.91
CA GLN A 100 25.16 -9.32 3.16
C GLN A 100 24.06 -9.97 4.00
N MET A 101 22.86 -9.38 4.05
CA MET A 101 21.70 -9.95 4.75
C MET A 101 21.28 -11.31 4.16
N VAL A 102 21.40 -11.48 2.84
CA VAL A 102 21.16 -12.76 2.17
C VAL A 102 22.32 -13.73 2.42
N ALA A 103 23.57 -13.26 2.33
CA ALA A 103 24.76 -14.09 2.55
C ALA A 103 24.84 -14.68 3.97
N LEU A 104 24.38 -13.92 4.98
CA LEU A 104 24.30 -14.36 6.38
C LEU A 104 23.05 -15.21 6.68
N GLY A 105 22.16 -15.40 5.71
CA GLY A 105 20.96 -16.25 5.85
C GLY A 105 19.84 -15.62 6.69
N TYR A 106 19.87 -14.31 6.94
CA TYR A 106 18.80 -13.63 7.69
C TYR A 106 17.51 -13.46 6.88
N VAL A 107 17.60 -13.46 5.55
CA VAL A 107 16.47 -13.36 4.61
C VAL A 107 16.78 -14.10 3.31
N ASP A 108 15.79 -14.79 2.74
CA ASP A 108 15.96 -15.55 1.47
C ASP A 108 16.30 -14.64 0.29
N SER A 109 15.71 -13.45 0.24
CA SER A 109 15.99 -12.47 -0.80
C SER A 109 15.59 -11.06 -0.37
N CYS A 110 16.50 -10.10 -0.52
CA CYS A 110 16.23 -8.71 -0.24
C CYS A 110 16.65 -7.80 -1.40
N GLY A 111 15.81 -6.82 -1.72
CA GLY A 111 16.17 -5.75 -2.65
C GLY A 111 16.62 -4.49 -1.90
N LYS A 112 17.43 -3.65 -2.56
CA LYS A 112 17.88 -2.35 -2.01
C LYS A 112 16.73 -1.49 -1.46
N SER A 113 15.57 -1.49 -2.12
CA SER A 113 14.42 -0.66 -1.71
C SER A 113 13.82 -1.12 -0.38
N THR A 114 13.87 -2.41 -0.08
CA THR A 114 13.41 -2.97 1.19
C THR A 114 14.33 -2.53 2.32
N VAL A 115 15.65 -2.69 2.17
CA VAL A 115 16.65 -2.22 3.14
C VAL A 115 16.52 -0.72 3.38
N HIS A 116 16.43 0.09 2.32
CA HIS A 116 16.27 1.54 2.45
C HIS A 116 14.97 1.91 3.18
N ALA A 117 13.85 1.27 2.86
CA ALA A 117 12.58 1.53 3.54
C ALA A 117 12.63 1.14 5.02
N THR A 118 13.32 0.05 5.37
CA THR A 118 13.52 -0.37 6.76
C THR A 118 14.40 0.63 7.51
N LEU A 119 15.58 0.97 6.98
CA LEU A 119 16.49 1.93 7.61
C LEU A 119 15.89 3.33 7.77
N LYS A 120 15.05 3.75 6.80
CA LYS A 120 14.33 5.02 6.87
C LYS A 120 13.37 5.08 8.06
N LYS A 121 12.71 3.96 8.42
CA LYS A 121 11.85 3.91 9.61
C LYS A 121 12.63 4.07 10.91
N THR A 122 13.90 3.67 10.91
CA THR A 122 14.79 3.71 12.07
C THR A 122 15.70 4.94 12.07
N ASN A 123 15.39 5.96 11.25
CA ASN A 123 16.17 7.19 11.07
C ASN A 123 17.63 6.99 10.63
N LEU A 124 17.97 5.82 10.05
CA LEU A 124 19.28 5.56 9.46
C LEU A 124 19.25 5.91 7.97
N SER A 125 20.12 6.83 7.56
CA SER A 125 20.28 7.20 6.15
C SER A 125 21.66 6.80 5.66
N LEU A 126 21.72 5.79 4.79
CA LEU A 126 22.94 5.37 4.10
C LEU A 126 22.87 5.80 2.64
N THR A 127 23.80 6.67 2.23
CA THR A 127 23.95 7.16 0.85
C THR A 127 24.70 6.17 -0.02
#